data_AF-A0A7C5AS74-F1
#
_entry.id   AF-A0A7C5AS74-F1
#
_cell.length_a   1.000
_cell.length_b   1.000
_cell.length_c   1.000
_cell.angle_alpha   90.00
_cell.angle_beta   90.00
_cell.angle_gamma   90.00
#
_symmetry.space_group_name_H-M   'P 1'
#
loop_
_entity.id
_entity.type
_entity.pdbx_description
1 polymer ?
#
loop_
_entity_poly.entity_id
_entity_poly.type
_entity_poly.pdbx_seq_one_letter_code
_entity_poly.pdbx_strand_id
1 'polypeptide(L)'
;MNRPKKARILVAEDNDDNRRLLSIYLTREGYEVIEARDGVEALDKAHAEMPDLVLSDVQMPGLDGYSLCWQLKQDPETERIPVILITAVYTSLEDTLKGLHQGANDFISRPFRQSELLARVQTQLRIKELQDRLVQAERASTVVRMAVTLAHEISNPLSGILGYAEVLLREFDQDTLSRERLRVALERIREAATQIRSVLEQLRNLPQPEVYTYAPGLEGISLEGP
;
A
#
# COMPACT_ATOMS: atom_id res chain seq x y z
N MET A 1 -10.39 -22.10 -1.88
CA MET A 1 -9.57 -21.78 -3.06
C MET A 1 -9.86 -20.33 -3.43
N ASN A 2 -8.96 -19.40 -3.11
CA ASN A 2 -9.14 -17.99 -3.43
C ASN A 2 -8.69 -17.78 -4.89
N ARG A 3 -9.61 -17.44 -5.80
CA ARG A 3 -9.24 -17.10 -7.19
C ARG A 3 -8.50 -15.75 -7.17
N PRO A 4 -7.43 -15.56 -7.97
CA PRO A 4 -6.81 -14.25 -8.09
C PRO A 4 -7.86 -13.23 -8.51
N LYS A 5 -7.95 -12.11 -7.78
CA LYS A 5 -8.88 -11.02 -8.08
C LYS A 5 -8.57 -10.51 -9.49
N LYS A 6 -9.57 -10.45 -10.36
CA LYS A 6 -9.43 -9.88 -11.69
C LYS A 6 -9.18 -8.38 -11.55
N ALA A 7 -8.17 -7.85 -12.25
CA ALA A 7 -7.91 -6.41 -12.24
C ALA A 7 -9.12 -5.68 -12.84
N ARG A 8 -9.53 -4.59 -12.19
CA ARG A 8 -10.64 -3.72 -12.58
C ARG A 8 -10.11 -2.55 -13.39
N ILE A 9 -10.66 -2.35 -14.59
CA ILE A 9 -10.23 -1.29 -15.49
C ILE A 9 -11.42 -0.38 -15.75
N LEU A 10 -11.27 0.90 -15.42
CA LEU A 10 -12.22 1.94 -15.78
C LEU A 10 -11.92 2.46 -17.18
N VAL A 11 -12.92 2.45 -18.05
CA VAL A 11 -12.86 2.97 -19.43
C VAL A 11 -13.74 4.21 -19.51
N ALA A 12 -13.12 5.37 -19.70
CA ALA A 12 -13.79 6.65 -19.90
C ALA A 12 -13.76 7.04 -21.38
N GLU A 13 -14.92 7.01 -22.04
CA GLU A 13 -15.06 7.26 -23.48
C GLU A 13 -16.49 7.70 -23.81
N ASP A 14 -16.63 8.83 -24.49
CA ASP A 14 -17.92 9.43 -24.85
C ASP A 14 -18.58 8.79 -26.07
N ASN A 15 -17.80 8.18 -26.97
CA ASN A 15 -18.34 7.41 -28.07
C ASN A 15 -18.68 5.97 -27.65
N ASP A 16 -19.96 5.61 -27.71
CA ASP A 16 -20.47 4.29 -27.32
C ASP A 16 -19.80 3.11 -28.05
N ASP A 17 -19.51 3.26 -29.35
CA ASP A 17 -18.90 2.19 -30.15
C ASP A 17 -17.44 1.97 -29.74
N ASN A 18 -16.68 3.05 -29.55
CA ASN A 18 -15.32 3.00 -29.04
C ASN A 18 -15.26 2.40 -27.64
N ARG A 19 -16.16 2.83 -26.75
CA ARG A 19 -16.19 2.38 -25.34
C ARG A 19 -16.46 0.88 -25.31
N ARG A 20 -17.45 0.43 -26.06
CA ARG A 20 -17.78 -0.99 -26.21
C ARG A 20 -16.65 -1.81 -26.81
N LEU A 21 -15.93 -1.26 -27.81
CA LEU A 21 -14.78 -1.92 -28.40
C LEU A 21 -13.67 -2.16 -27.37
N LEU A 22 -13.32 -1.13 -26.59
CA LEU A 22 -12.35 -1.21 -25.50
C LEU A 22 -12.79 -2.23 -24.45
N SER A 23 -14.06 -2.19 -24.02
CA SER A 23 -14.62 -3.17 -23.07
C SER A 23 -14.51 -4.60 -23.58
N ILE A 24 -14.77 -4.84 -24.86
CA ILE A 24 -14.65 -6.18 -25.47
C ILE A 24 -13.19 -6.66 -25.43
N TYR A 25 -12.24 -5.79 -25.80
CA TYR A 25 -10.82 -6.14 -25.76
C TYR A 25 -10.36 -6.52 -24.36
N LEU A 26 -10.72 -5.72 -23.35
CA LEU A 26 -10.29 -5.94 -21.97
C LEU A 26 -10.99 -7.15 -21.32
N THR A 27 -12.30 -7.30 -21.54
CA THR A 27 -13.06 -8.43 -20.97
C THR A 27 -12.60 -9.76 -21.54
N ARG A 28 -12.19 -9.82 -22.82
CA ARG A 28 -11.63 -11.03 -23.44
C ARG A 28 -10.31 -11.49 -22.80
N GLU A 29 -9.51 -10.54 -22.31
CA GLU A 29 -8.30 -10.82 -21.54
C GLU A 29 -8.59 -11.16 -20.06
N GLY A 30 -9.86 -11.17 -19.66
CA GLY A 30 -10.30 -11.59 -18.34
C GLY A 30 -10.36 -10.48 -17.30
N TYR A 31 -10.15 -9.22 -17.69
CA TYR A 31 -10.34 -8.05 -16.81
C TYR A 31 -11.81 -7.81 -16.49
N GLU A 32 -12.07 -7.18 -15.34
CA GLU A 32 -13.36 -6.60 -15.03
C GLU A 32 -13.38 -5.16 -15.56
N VAL A 33 -14.41 -4.79 -16.30
CA VAL A 33 -14.47 -3.48 -16.95
C VAL A 33 -15.58 -2.64 -16.34
N ILE A 34 -15.22 -1.43 -15.95
CA ILE A 34 -16.13 -0.38 -15.50
C ILE A 34 -16.21 0.63 -16.65
N GLU A 35 -17.40 0.93 -17.14
CA GLU A 35 -17.60 1.88 -18.23
C GLU A 35 -18.04 3.24 -17.70
N ALA A 36 -17.49 4.32 -18.25
CA ALA A 36 -17.94 5.70 -18.02
C ALA A 36 -18.09 6.41 -19.38
N ARG A 37 -19.18 7.17 -19.54
CA ARG A 37 -19.52 7.85 -20.80
C ARG A 37 -18.92 9.26 -20.92
N ASP A 38 -18.32 9.76 -19.85
CA ASP A 38 -17.69 11.08 -19.82
C ASP A 38 -16.71 11.13 -18.63
N GLY A 39 -15.92 12.20 -18.57
CA GLY A 39 -14.93 12.35 -17.50
C GLY A 39 -15.55 12.51 -16.11
N VAL A 40 -16.76 13.08 -16.00
CA VAL A 40 -17.41 13.28 -14.70
C VAL A 40 -17.84 11.94 -14.11
N GLU A 41 -18.53 11.12 -14.92
CA GLU A 41 -18.89 9.75 -14.53
C GLU A 41 -17.63 8.90 -14.23
N ALA A 42 -16.55 9.11 -14.98
CA ALA A 42 -15.29 8.42 -14.73
C ALA A 42 -14.67 8.80 -13.39
N LEU A 43 -14.69 10.08 -13.02
CA LEU A 43 -14.19 10.53 -11.73
C LEU A 43 -15.01 9.93 -10.57
N ASP A 44 -16.35 10.03 -10.65
CA ASP A 44 -17.26 9.47 -9.64
C ASP A 44 -17.04 7.96 -9.46
N LYS A 45 -16.89 7.23 -10.57
CA LYS A 45 -16.62 5.78 -10.55
C LYS A 45 -15.22 5.44 -10.07
N ALA A 46 -14.22 6.28 -10.35
CA ALA A 46 -12.87 6.05 -9.86
C ALA A 46 -12.84 6.08 -8.33
N HIS A 47 -13.56 7.02 -7.70
CA HIS A 47 -13.72 7.08 -6.25
C HIS A 47 -14.56 5.93 -5.68
N ALA A 48 -15.71 5.65 -6.30
CA ALA A 48 -16.63 4.65 -5.78
C ALA A 48 -16.10 3.21 -5.93
N GLU A 49 -15.36 2.94 -6.99
CA GLU A 49 -14.99 1.59 -7.40
C GLU A 49 -13.50 1.28 -7.23
N MET A 50 -12.64 2.30 -7.07
CA MET A 50 -11.19 2.14 -6.89
C MET A 50 -10.57 1.17 -7.92
N PRO A 51 -10.64 1.49 -9.23
CA PRO A 51 -10.10 0.64 -10.28
C PRO A 51 -8.58 0.48 -10.17
N ASP A 52 -8.06 -0.63 -10.71
CA ASP A 52 -6.63 -0.89 -10.79
C ASP A 52 -5.95 -0.10 -11.92
N LEU A 53 -6.72 0.41 -12.89
CA LEU A 53 -6.25 1.25 -13.99
C LEU A 53 -7.40 2.07 -14.58
N VAL A 54 -7.11 3.30 -15.01
CA VAL A 54 -8.00 4.13 -15.82
C VAL A 54 -7.47 4.22 -17.25
N LEU A 55 -8.34 3.93 -18.21
CA LEU A 55 -8.12 4.14 -19.63
C LEU A 55 -9.10 5.23 -20.07
N SER A 56 -8.59 6.42 -20.40
CA SER A 56 -9.45 7.56 -20.72
C SER A 56 -9.17 8.07 -22.12
N ASP A 57 -10.23 8.31 -22.89
CA ASP A 57 -10.11 9.18 -24.05
C ASP A 57 -9.75 10.59 -23.60
N VAL A 58 -8.94 11.27 -24.39
CA VAL A 58 -8.57 12.67 -24.13
C VAL A 58 -9.72 13.60 -24.49
N GLN A 59 -10.44 13.34 -25.57
CA GLN A 59 -11.41 14.27 -26.15
C GLN A 59 -12.83 13.94 -25.70
N MET A 60 -13.11 14.18 -24.41
CA MET A 60 -14.46 14.06 -23.86
C MET A 60 -15.10 15.45 -23.61
N PRO A 61 -16.42 15.60 -23.80
CA PRO A 61 -17.13 16.83 -23.46
C PRO A 61 -17.16 17.05 -21.94
N GLY A 62 -17.08 18.31 -21.53
CA GLY A 62 -17.10 18.68 -20.11
C GLY A 62 -15.74 18.46 -19.47
N LEU A 63 -15.59 17.36 -18.73
CA LEU A 63 -14.30 16.99 -18.12
C LEU A 63 -13.49 16.16 -19.12
N ASP A 64 -12.46 16.78 -19.71
CA ASP A 64 -11.56 16.10 -20.65
C ASP A 64 -10.62 15.10 -19.93
N GLY A 65 -10.01 14.19 -20.69
CA GLY A 65 -9.16 13.14 -20.13
C GLY A 65 -7.92 13.66 -19.41
N TYR A 66 -7.41 14.84 -19.81
CA TYR A 66 -6.30 15.47 -19.11
C TYR A 66 -6.72 15.95 -17.73
N SER A 67 -7.84 16.68 -17.66
CA SER A 67 -8.39 17.22 -16.42
C SER A 67 -8.83 16.11 -15.47
N LEU A 68 -9.42 15.03 -16.00
CA LEU A 68 -9.70 13.81 -15.24
C LEU A 68 -8.41 13.23 -14.64
N CYS A 69 -7.37 13.04 -15.46
CA CYS A 69 -6.08 12.54 -14.98
C CYS A 69 -5.53 13.41 -13.86
N TRP A 70 -5.49 14.74 -14.06
CA TRP A 70 -4.99 15.65 -13.05
C TRP A 70 -5.78 15.58 -11.74
N GLN A 71 -7.11 15.56 -11.79
CA GLN A 71 -7.93 15.43 -10.58
C GLN A 71 -7.67 14.13 -9.84
N LEU A 72 -7.58 13.00 -10.56
CA LEU A 72 -7.23 11.71 -9.96
C LEU A 72 -5.84 11.74 -9.31
N LYS A 73 -4.88 12.46 -9.91
CA LYS A 73 -3.51 12.60 -9.38
C LYS A 73 -3.36 13.59 -8.23
N GLN A 74 -4.33 14.48 -8.01
CA GLN A 74 -4.32 15.41 -6.87
C GLN A 74 -5.00 14.84 -5.62
N ASP A 75 -5.77 13.77 -5.77
CA ASP A 75 -6.48 13.13 -4.67
C ASP A 75 -5.65 11.98 -4.06
N PRO A 76 -5.31 12.02 -2.75
CA PRO A 76 -4.55 10.97 -2.08
C PRO A 76 -5.17 9.56 -2.17
N GLU A 77 -6.48 9.44 -2.34
CA GLU A 77 -7.15 8.14 -2.48
C GLU A 77 -6.92 7.54 -3.87
N THR A 78 -6.91 8.37 -4.92
CA THR A 78 -6.84 7.91 -6.31
C THR A 78 -5.49 8.14 -6.99
N GLU A 79 -4.55 8.88 -6.38
CA GLU A 79 -3.29 9.32 -7.01
C GLU A 79 -2.44 8.16 -7.56
N ARG A 80 -2.56 6.99 -6.94
CA ARG A 80 -1.82 5.77 -7.29
C ARG A 80 -2.46 4.95 -8.41
N ILE A 81 -3.68 5.29 -8.83
CA ILE A 81 -4.34 4.59 -9.93
C ILE A 81 -3.64 4.99 -11.23
N PRO A 82 -3.03 4.06 -11.99
CA PRO A 82 -2.37 4.38 -13.24
C PRO A 82 -3.39 4.86 -14.27
N VAL A 83 -3.07 5.95 -14.96
CA VAL A 83 -3.93 6.51 -16.01
C VAL A 83 -3.24 6.38 -17.36
N ILE A 84 -3.89 5.73 -18.32
CA ILE A 84 -3.49 5.67 -19.72
C ILE A 84 -4.43 6.58 -20.52
N LEU A 85 -3.87 7.56 -21.22
CA LEU A 85 -4.63 8.46 -22.07
C LEU A 85 -4.64 7.99 -23.52
N ILE A 86 -5.83 7.89 -24.11
CA ILE A 86 -6.03 7.60 -25.53
C ILE A 86 -6.20 8.93 -26.28
N THR A 87 -5.36 9.17 -27.27
CA THR A 87 -5.32 10.43 -28.02
C THR A 87 -5.51 10.19 -29.52
N ALA A 88 -5.93 11.21 -30.28
CA ALA A 88 -5.92 11.15 -31.74
C ALA A 88 -4.48 11.33 -32.31
N VAL A 89 -4.21 10.84 -33.53
CA VAL A 89 -2.90 10.98 -34.24
C VAL A 89 -2.34 12.41 -34.19
N TYR A 90 -3.22 13.42 -34.22
CA TYR A 90 -2.85 14.83 -34.39
C TYR A 90 -2.69 15.60 -33.07
N THR A 91 -2.47 14.90 -31.96
CA THR A 91 -2.07 15.53 -30.70
C THR A 91 -0.69 16.17 -30.87
N SER A 92 -0.60 17.49 -30.70
CA SER A 92 0.67 18.20 -30.86
C SER A 92 1.69 17.72 -29.81
N LEU A 93 3.00 17.95 -30.05
CA LEU A 93 4.03 17.69 -29.04
C LEU A 93 3.70 18.42 -27.72
N GLU A 94 3.10 19.60 -27.79
CA GLU A 94 2.62 20.35 -26.63
C GLU A 94 1.51 19.63 -25.87
N ASP A 95 0.57 18.98 -26.55
CA ASP A 95 -0.53 18.26 -25.89
C ASP A 95 -0.05 16.95 -25.24
N THR A 96 0.92 16.27 -25.86
CA THR A 96 1.61 15.12 -25.25
C THR A 96 2.38 15.55 -24.00
N LEU A 97 3.07 16.69 -24.07
CA LEU A 97 3.76 17.27 -22.91
C LEU A 97 2.76 17.70 -21.83
N LYS A 98 1.61 18.29 -22.16
CA LYS A 98 0.57 18.63 -21.18
C LYS A 98 0.08 17.39 -20.43
N GLY A 99 -0.16 16.29 -21.13
CA GLY A 99 -0.59 15.05 -20.47
C GLY A 99 0.45 14.47 -19.52
N LEU A 100 1.73 14.46 -19.90
CA LEU A 100 2.81 14.03 -19.02
C LEU A 100 2.94 14.94 -17.78
N HIS A 101 2.79 16.26 -17.94
CA HIS A 101 2.76 17.19 -16.80
C HIS A 101 1.55 16.99 -15.89
N GLN A 102 0.45 16.41 -16.40
CA GLN A 102 -0.75 16.10 -15.61
C GLN A 102 -0.70 14.71 -14.93
N GLY A 103 0.44 14.01 -15.04
CA GLY A 103 0.72 12.80 -14.28
C GLY A 103 0.21 11.51 -14.91
N ALA A 104 -0.14 11.53 -16.21
CA ALA A 104 -0.50 10.31 -16.93
C ALA A 104 0.68 9.34 -16.99
N ASN A 105 0.38 8.04 -16.85
CA ASN A 105 1.37 6.98 -16.80
C ASN A 105 1.75 6.46 -18.20
N ASP A 106 0.85 6.58 -19.17
CA ASP A 106 1.13 6.24 -20.57
C ASP A 106 0.14 6.91 -21.54
N PHE A 107 0.46 6.86 -22.83
CA PHE A 107 -0.33 7.39 -23.94
C PHE A 107 -0.48 6.37 -25.07
N ILE A 108 -1.65 6.35 -25.68
CA ILE A 108 -1.97 5.52 -26.85
C ILE A 108 -2.60 6.39 -27.92
N SER A 109 -1.94 6.51 -29.06
CA SER A 109 -2.52 7.23 -30.20
C SER A 109 -3.41 6.32 -31.03
N ARG A 110 -4.64 6.76 -31.33
CA ARG A 110 -5.49 6.18 -32.37
C ARG A 110 -4.88 6.47 -33.74
N PRO A 111 -4.98 5.56 -34.73
CA PRO A 111 -5.46 4.20 -34.59
C PRO A 111 -4.41 3.30 -33.91
N PHE A 112 -4.83 2.55 -32.89
CA PHE A 112 -3.99 1.58 -32.19
C PHE A 112 -4.41 0.15 -32.52
N ARG A 113 -3.47 -0.79 -32.35
CA ARG A 113 -3.78 -2.23 -32.45
C ARG A 113 -4.23 -2.75 -31.09
N GLN A 114 -5.13 -3.73 -31.07
CA GLN A 114 -5.55 -4.41 -29.83
C GLN A 114 -4.33 -4.90 -29.03
N SER A 115 -3.34 -5.50 -29.70
CA SER A 115 -2.11 -5.99 -29.06
C SER A 115 -1.31 -4.88 -28.38
N GLU A 116 -1.29 -3.66 -28.93
CA GLU A 116 -0.60 -2.52 -28.33
C GLU A 116 -1.31 -2.06 -27.06
N LEU A 117 -2.64 -1.88 -27.15
CA LEU A 117 -3.47 -1.51 -25.99
C LEU A 117 -3.25 -2.49 -24.83
N LEU A 118 -3.35 -3.79 -25.11
CA LEU A 118 -3.23 -4.83 -24.09
C LEU A 118 -1.82 -4.87 -23.48
N ALA A 119 -0.77 -4.72 -24.29
CA ALA A 119 0.60 -4.70 -23.79
C ALA A 119 0.85 -3.52 -22.83
N ARG A 120 0.30 -2.34 -23.14
CA ARG A 120 0.43 -1.14 -22.29
C ARG A 120 -0.37 -1.27 -21.00
N VAL A 121 -1.61 -1.76 -21.08
CA VAL A 121 -2.43 -2.07 -19.90
C VAL A 121 -1.73 -3.07 -18.98
N GLN A 122 -1.22 -4.18 -19.52
CA GLN A 122 -0.48 -5.18 -18.74
C GLN A 122 0.77 -4.58 -18.08
N THR A 123 1.50 -3.74 -18.80
CA THR A 123 2.69 -3.07 -18.27
C THR A 123 2.35 -2.16 -17.08
N GLN A 124 1.33 -1.33 -17.21
CA GLN A 124 0.93 -0.41 -16.13
C GLN A 124 0.35 -1.14 -14.92
N LEU A 125 -0.46 -2.17 -15.14
CA LEU A 125 -0.94 -3.03 -14.05
C LEU A 125 0.23 -3.71 -13.33
N ARG A 126 1.23 -4.19 -14.07
CA ARG A 126 2.42 -4.81 -13.47
C ARG A 126 3.24 -3.83 -12.65
N ILE A 127 3.41 -2.60 -13.14
CA ILE A 127 4.11 -1.53 -12.40
C ILE A 127 3.35 -1.21 -11.10
N LYS A 128 2.03 -1.01 -11.18
CA LYS A 128 1.18 -0.79 -9.99
C LYS A 128 1.34 -1.91 -8.98
N GLU A 129 1.24 -3.17 -9.42
CA GLU A 129 1.37 -4.33 -8.53
C GLU A 129 2.74 -4.36 -7.82
N LEU A 130 3.81 -4.03 -8.53
CA LEU A 130 5.15 -3.96 -7.94
C LEU A 130 5.29 -2.80 -6.95
N GLN A 131 4.69 -1.64 -7.24
CA GLN A 131 4.68 -0.50 -6.33
C GLN A 131 3.88 -0.80 -5.06
N ASP A 132 2.70 -1.41 -5.19
CA ASP A 132 1.88 -1.81 -4.06
C ASP A 132 2.65 -2.81 -3.18
N ARG A 133 3.34 -3.79 -3.79
CA ARG A 133 4.21 -4.74 -3.06
C ARG A 133 5.37 -4.04 -2.33
N LEU A 134 5.99 -3.03 -2.95
CA LEU A 134 7.09 -2.28 -2.32
C LEU A 134 6.61 -1.53 -1.08
N VAL A 135 5.47 -0.85 -1.18
CA VAL A 135 4.88 -0.13 -0.04
C VAL A 135 4.55 -1.08 1.10
N GLN A 136 4.02 -2.27 0.80
CA GLN A 136 3.76 -3.28 1.83
C GLN A 136 5.06 -3.81 2.47
N ALA A 137 6.09 -4.05 1.67
CA ALA A 137 7.39 -4.48 2.18
C ALA A 137 8.04 -3.42 3.09
N GLU A 138 7.91 -2.14 2.75
CA GLU A 138 8.41 -1.03 3.58
C GLU A 138 7.66 -0.93 4.92
N ARG A 139 6.34 -1.10 4.89
CA ARG A 139 5.50 -1.18 6.10
C ARG A 139 5.94 -2.35 7.00
N ALA A 140 6.10 -3.54 6.43
CA ALA A 140 6.56 -4.73 7.15
C ALA A 140 7.98 -4.53 7.74
N SER A 141 8.91 -3.92 7.00
CA SER A 141 10.26 -3.61 7.46
C SER A 141 10.27 -2.66 8.67
N THR A 142 9.33 -1.71 8.70
CA THR A 142 9.17 -0.79 9.83
C THR A 142 8.72 -1.52 11.09
N VAL A 143 7.75 -2.43 10.98
CA VAL A 143 7.32 -3.30 12.10
C VAL A 143 8.49 -4.14 12.62
N VAL A 144 9.27 -4.75 11.72
CA VAL A 144 10.44 -5.56 12.11
C VAL A 144 11.49 -4.73 12.87
N ARG A 145 11.81 -3.51 12.40
CA ARG A 145 12.70 -2.60 13.14
C ARG A 145 12.16 -2.24 14.51
N MET A 146 10.86 -1.95 14.61
CA MET A 146 10.23 -1.66 15.90
C MET A 146 10.34 -2.85 16.86
N ALA A 147 10.11 -4.08 16.38
CA ALA A 147 10.26 -5.29 17.19
C ALA A 147 11.70 -5.49 17.72
N VAL A 148 12.72 -5.21 16.90
CA VAL A 148 14.14 -5.29 17.32
C VAL A 148 14.48 -4.25 18.40
N THR A 149 13.97 -3.02 18.27
CA THR A 149 14.15 -1.97 19.29
C THR A 149 13.48 -2.35 20.60
N LEU A 150 12.24 -2.84 20.54
CA LEU A 150 11.48 -3.29 21.72
C LEU A 150 12.16 -4.47 22.42
N ALA A 151 12.73 -5.41 21.67
CA ALA A 151 13.53 -6.50 22.22
C ALA A 151 14.73 -5.99 23.03
N HIS A 152 15.42 -4.93 22.57
CA HIS A 152 16.49 -4.30 23.35
C HIS A 152 15.97 -3.61 24.61
N GLU A 153 14.85 -2.89 24.52
CA GLU A 153 14.22 -2.21 25.66
C GLU A 153 13.73 -3.15 26.75
N ILE A 154 13.38 -4.40 26.41
CA ILE A 154 13.08 -5.47 27.38
C ILE A 154 14.36 -6.11 27.92
N SER A 155 15.32 -6.40 27.04
CA SER A 155 16.56 -7.12 27.41
C SER A 155 17.40 -6.34 28.42
N ASN A 156 17.42 -5.01 28.33
CA ASN A 156 18.17 -4.14 29.24
C ASN A 156 17.71 -4.25 30.71
N PRO A 157 16.43 -3.97 31.07
CA PRO A 157 15.96 -4.12 32.44
C PRO A 157 15.99 -5.58 32.90
N LEU A 158 15.78 -6.55 32.00
CA LEU A 158 15.85 -7.97 32.36
C LEU A 158 17.26 -8.38 32.80
N SER A 159 18.28 -7.91 32.08
CA SER A 159 19.69 -8.09 32.45
C SER A 159 19.99 -7.43 33.81
N GLY A 160 19.40 -6.26 34.07
CA GLY A 160 19.47 -5.61 35.38
C GLY A 160 18.86 -6.45 36.49
N ILE A 161 17.66 -6.99 36.30
CA ILE A 161 16.99 -7.88 37.27
C ILE A 161 17.86 -9.09 37.59
N LEU A 162 18.35 -9.78 36.56
CA LEU A 162 19.19 -10.97 36.71
C LEU A 162 20.49 -10.62 37.44
N GLY A 163 21.17 -9.52 37.07
CA GLY A 163 22.40 -9.08 37.72
C GLY A 163 22.20 -8.73 39.20
N TYR A 164 21.14 -7.99 39.56
CA TYR A 164 20.84 -7.70 40.96
C TYR A 164 20.47 -8.96 41.75
N ALA A 165 19.69 -9.88 41.15
CA ALA A 165 19.34 -11.14 41.79
C ALA A 165 20.57 -12.01 42.06
N GLU A 166 21.49 -12.11 41.10
CA GLU A 166 22.72 -12.89 41.23
C GLU A 166 23.65 -12.32 42.31
N VAL A 167 23.80 -10.99 42.38
CA VAL A 167 24.55 -10.32 43.46
C VAL A 167 23.91 -10.58 44.82
N LEU A 168 22.59 -10.47 44.94
CA LEU A 168 21.88 -10.74 46.19
C LEU A 168 22.04 -12.18 46.66
N LEU A 169 21.90 -13.16 45.75
CA LEU A 169 22.09 -14.58 46.06
C LEU A 169 23.52 -14.83 46.55
N ARG A 170 24.51 -14.27 45.86
CA ARG A 170 25.93 -14.40 46.26
C ARG A 170 26.20 -13.77 47.63
N GLU A 171 25.70 -12.57 47.90
CA GLU A 171 25.91 -11.90 49.19
C GLU A 171 25.18 -12.62 50.34
N PHE A 172 24.01 -13.20 50.04
CA PHE A 172 23.26 -14.03 50.98
C PHE A 172 24.03 -15.30 51.33
N ASP A 173 24.56 -16.03 50.33
CA ASP A 173 25.36 -17.24 50.54
C ASP A 173 26.67 -16.97 51.30
N GLN A 174 27.21 -15.76 51.16
CA GLN A 174 28.41 -15.32 51.87
C GLN A 174 28.13 -14.70 53.25
N ASP A 175 26.85 -14.61 53.65
CA ASP A 175 26.40 -13.96 54.89
C ASP A 175 26.87 -12.49 55.02
N THR A 176 27.02 -11.81 53.88
CA THR A 176 27.48 -10.41 53.77
C THR A 176 26.35 -9.45 53.39
N LEU A 177 25.13 -9.95 53.19
CA LEU A 177 23.99 -9.18 52.73
C LEU A 177 23.46 -8.23 53.81
N SER A 178 23.62 -6.93 53.59
CA SER A 178 23.03 -5.91 54.46
C SER A 178 21.57 -5.61 54.09
N ARG A 179 20.75 -5.21 55.07
CA ARG A 179 19.36 -4.77 54.81
C ARG A 179 19.29 -3.61 53.83
N GLU A 180 20.29 -2.72 53.85
CA GLU A 180 20.37 -1.59 52.94
C GLU A 180 20.66 -2.05 51.50
N ARG A 181 21.59 -2.98 51.29
CA ARG A 181 21.85 -3.58 49.97
C ARG A 181 20.64 -4.34 49.44
N LEU A 182 20.00 -5.15 50.29
CA LEU A 182 18.77 -5.85 49.95
C LEU A 182 17.68 -4.88 49.49
N ARG A 183 17.49 -3.78 50.23
CA ARG A 183 16.50 -2.76 49.88
C ARG A 183 16.80 -2.12 48.53
N VAL A 184 18.03 -1.66 48.31
CA VAL A 184 18.43 -1.00 47.05
C VAL A 184 18.25 -1.94 45.86
N ALA A 185 18.71 -3.19 45.98
CA ALA A 185 18.58 -4.17 44.90
C ALA A 185 17.11 -4.51 44.61
N LEU A 186 16.26 -4.68 45.63
CA LEU A 186 14.82 -4.91 45.45
C LEU A 186 14.12 -3.71 44.80
N GLU A 187 14.48 -2.48 45.17
CA GLU A 187 13.96 -1.26 44.54
C GLU A 187 14.34 -1.21 43.05
N ARG A 188 15.59 -1.53 42.71
CA ARG A 188 16.06 -1.62 41.31
C ARG A 188 15.38 -2.71 40.50
N ILE A 189 15.22 -3.91 41.07
CA ILE A 189 14.49 -5.02 40.44
C ILE A 189 13.04 -4.61 40.16
N ARG A 190 12.39 -3.95 41.12
CA ARG A 190 11.02 -3.45 40.96
C ARG A 190 10.90 -2.38 39.88
N GLU A 191 11.84 -1.43 39.81
CA GLU A 191 11.90 -0.42 38.75
C GLU A 191 12.03 -1.07 37.38
N ALA A 192 12.99 -1.98 37.22
CA ALA A 192 13.21 -2.72 35.98
C ALA A 192 11.99 -3.56 35.57
N ALA A 193 11.34 -4.25 36.51
CA ALA A 193 10.12 -5.02 36.24
C ALA A 193 8.95 -4.12 35.81
N THR A 194 8.83 -2.93 36.39
CA THR A 194 7.83 -1.94 36.00
C THR A 194 8.08 -1.41 34.59
N GLN A 195 9.35 -1.19 34.23
CA GLN A 195 9.74 -0.78 32.88
C GLN A 195 9.40 -1.87 31.85
N ILE A 196 9.71 -3.14 32.13
CA ILE A 196 9.32 -4.26 31.26
C ILE A 196 7.80 -4.30 31.07
N ARG A 197 7.03 -4.14 32.15
CA ARG A 197 5.55 -4.12 32.07
C ARG A 197 5.05 -3.01 31.16
N SER A 198 5.62 -1.81 31.26
CA SER A 198 5.27 -0.67 30.39
C SER A 198 5.51 -0.99 28.90
N VAL A 199 6.66 -1.60 28.57
CA VAL A 199 6.98 -1.98 27.19
C VAL A 199 6.03 -3.08 26.67
N LEU A 200 5.70 -4.07 27.52
CA LEU A 200 4.74 -5.12 27.17
C LEU A 200 3.31 -4.59 26.96
N GLU A 201 2.88 -3.58 27.73
CA GLU A 201 1.60 -2.90 27.53
C GLU A 201 1.55 -2.15 26.20
N GLN A 202 2.64 -1.48 25.81
CA GLN A 202 2.75 -0.85 24.50
C GLN A 202 2.67 -1.88 23.36
N LEU A 203 3.31 -3.03 23.50
CA LEU A 203 3.22 -4.15 22.55
C LEU A 203 1.80 -4.68 22.38
N ARG A 204 1.03 -4.80 23.48
CA ARG A 204 -0.38 -5.24 23.43
C ARG A 204 -1.30 -4.27 22.70
N ASN A 205 -0.93 -3.00 22.62
CA ASN A 205 -1.70 -1.96 21.96
C ASN A 205 -1.30 -1.74 20.49
N LEU A 206 -0.29 -2.47 20.00
CA LEU A 206 0.02 -2.45 18.56
C LEU A 206 -1.12 -3.12 17.78
N PRO A 207 -1.51 -2.56 16.61
CA PRO A 207 -2.49 -3.19 15.74
C PRO A 207 -2.02 -4.60 15.39
N GLN A 208 -2.91 -5.59 15.55
CA GLN A 208 -2.56 -6.97 15.23
C GLN A 208 -2.36 -7.10 13.71
N PRO A 209 -1.24 -7.69 13.27
CA PRO A 209 -1.05 -7.94 11.86
C PRO A 209 -2.03 -9.02 11.36
N GLU A 210 -2.95 -8.67 10.46
CA GLU A 210 -3.77 -9.66 9.76
C GLU A 210 -3.00 -10.23 8.57
N VAL A 211 -2.78 -11.55 8.56
CA VAL A 211 -2.14 -12.21 7.42
C VAL A 211 -3.21 -12.50 6.35
N TYR A 212 -3.14 -11.82 5.20
CA TYR A 212 -4.03 -12.07 4.07
C TYR A 212 -3.32 -12.85 2.96
N THR A 213 -3.99 -13.86 2.41
CA THR A 213 -3.46 -14.66 1.30
C THR A 213 -3.91 -14.08 -0.05
N TYR A 214 -2.98 -13.46 -0.78
CA TYR A 214 -3.23 -12.83 -2.07
C TYR A 214 -3.32 -13.85 -3.22
N ALA A 215 -2.46 -14.88 -3.15
CA ALA A 215 -2.41 -16.00 -4.09
C ALA A 215 -1.80 -17.24 -3.40
N PRO A 216 -1.91 -18.46 -3.98
CA PRO A 216 -1.30 -19.65 -3.40
C PRO A 216 0.21 -19.46 -3.21
N GLY A 217 0.67 -19.48 -1.95
CA GLY A 217 2.09 -19.27 -1.60
C GLY A 217 2.51 -17.81 -1.41
N LEU A 218 1.59 -16.84 -1.44
CA LEU A 218 1.86 -15.43 -1.17
C LEU A 218 0.99 -14.92 -0.02
N GLU A 219 1.61 -14.79 1.15
CA GLU A 219 1.04 -14.21 2.36
C GLU A 219 1.47 -12.74 2.48
N GLY A 220 0.52 -11.84 2.67
CA GLY A 220 0.73 -10.43 3.00
C GLY A 220 0.29 -10.15 4.43
N ILE A 221 0.79 -9.05 5.02
CA ILE A 221 0.47 -8.64 6.39
C ILE A 221 -0.24 -7.27 6.34
N SER A 222 -1.48 -7.18 6.82
CA SER A 222 -2.23 -5.94 7.07
C SER A 222 -2.02 -5.49 8.50
N LEU A 223 -2.07 -4.19 8.75
CA LEU A 223 -2.19 -3.65 10.13
C LEU A 223 -3.53 -2.94 10.34
N GLU A 224 -4.43 -2.99 9.36
CA GLU A 224 -5.78 -2.46 9.47
C GLU A 224 -6.66 -3.57 10.04
N GLY A 225 -7.25 -3.32 11.22
CA GLY A 225 -8.34 -4.16 11.73
C GLY A 225 -9.58 -4.04 10.83
N PRO A 226 -10.64 -4.84 11.10
CA PRO A 226 -11.83 -4.93 10.26
C PRO A 226 -12.55 -3.60 10.02
#